data_AF-A0A1Y5DSY0-F1
#
_entry.id   AF-A0A1Y5DSY0-F1
#
_cell.length_a   1.000
_cell.length_b   1.000
_cell.length_c   1.000
_cell.angle_alpha   90.00
_cell.angle_beta   90.00
_cell.angle_gamma   90.00
#
_symmetry.space_group_name_H-M   'P 1'
#
loop_
_entity.id
_entity.type
_entity.pdbx_description
1 polymer ?
#
loop_
_entity_poly.entity_id
_entity_poly.type
_entity_poly.pdbx_seq_one_letter_code
_entity_poly.pdbx_strand_id
1 'polypeptide(L)'
;MDKVKYSLQFITLFIGILMPLLLLTGYVYHLGYVQAFGLDASLVSKDLSEMLVESWYLVALAVIYLLPKFWIPFAFGAFFMGMFLCALCFAIWQRNKGKTWMLLEDSTEDNQGKTIKGLTLWQWKILGTVINDVLSWAMLPVLIVLCFAVVSVFPYQVGRDDALKQIQDHHQYSCAEIEKLNNITLCSQLIDTTDNNNIISQGIMVTANDKRIAIYSNNKVEVFPFLPQYKLSKTSKQPLVETEQKD
;
A
#
# COMPACT_ATOMS: atom_id res chain seq x y z
N MET A 1 34.10 3.16 19.96
CA MET A 1 34.06 2.40 18.69
C MET A 1 32.80 1.55 18.58
N ASP A 2 32.30 0.99 19.68
CA ASP A 2 31.16 0.07 19.68
C ASP A 2 29.82 0.71 19.26
N LYS A 3 29.53 1.95 19.69
CA LYS A 3 28.30 2.67 19.27
C LYS A 3 28.17 2.82 17.75
N VAL A 4 29.28 3.04 17.05
CA VAL A 4 29.31 3.19 15.58
C VAL A 4 29.05 1.84 14.92
N LYS A 5 29.62 0.76 15.45
CA LYS A 5 29.40 -0.61 14.96
C LYS A 5 27.95 -1.06 15.15
N TYR A 6 27.36 -0.79 16.33
CA TYR A 6 25.95 -1.10 16.59
C TYR A 6 25.00 -0.29 15.71
N SER A 7 25.28 1.01 15.49
CA SER A 7 24.48 1.85 14.58
C SER A 7 24.54 1.33 13.15
N LEU A 8 25.73 0.98 12.64
CA LEU A 8 25.91 0.40 11.31
C LEU A 8 25.16 -0.92 11.15
N GLN A 9 25.28 -1.84 12.12
CA GLN A 9 24.56 -3.11 12.08
C GLN A 9 23.05 -2.93 12.05
N PHE A 10 22.53 -1.97 12.81
CA PHE A 10 21.09 -1.67 12.83
C PHE A 10 20.63 -1.09 11.49
N ILE A 11 21.39 -0.18 10.89
CA ILE A 11 21.09 0.39 9.57
C ILE A 11 21.11 -0.71 8.50
N THR A 12 22.13 -1.58 8.48
CA THR A 12 22.22 -2.66 7.50
C THR A 12 21.06 -3.65 7.63
N LEU A 13 20.67 -4.00 8.87
CA LEU A 13 19.53 -4.87 9.12
C LEU A 13 18.21 -4.21 8.70
N PHE A 14 18.05 -2.91 8.98
CA PHE A 14 16.90 -2.14 8.56
C PHE A 14 16.77 -2.09 7.03
N ILE A 15 17.84 -1.73 6.32
CA ILE A 15 17.86 -1.70 4.84
C ILE A 15 17.61 -3.10 4.27
N GLY A 16 18.23 -4.13 4.85
CA GLY A 16 18.09 -5.52 4.40
C GLY A 16 16.67 -6.07 4.51
N ILE A 17 15.85 -5.56 5.44
CA ILE A 17 14.44 -5.93 5.58
C ILE A 17 13.53 -5.00 4.76
N LEU A 18 13.81 -3.68 4.79
CA LEU A 18 12.97 -2.68 4.12
C LEU A 18 12.98 -2.86 2.60
N MET A 19 14.13 -3.13 2.01
CA MET A 19 14.28 -3.17 0.55
C MET A 19 13.50 -4.32 -0.10
N PRO A 20 13.55 -5.58 0.40
CA PRO A 20 12.67 -6.65 -0.07
C PRO A 20 11.19 -6.35 0.13
N LEU A 21 10.80 -5.74 1.25
CA LEU A 21 9.40 -5.38 1.50
C LEU A 21 8.89 -4.34 0.51
N LEU A 22 9.70 -3.32 0.21
CA LEU A 22 9.36 -2.33 -0.81
C LEU A 22 9.22 -2.99 -2.18
N LEU A 23 10.19 -3.78 -2.61
CA LEU A 23 10.09 -4.47 -3.91
C LEU A 23 8.85 -5.38 -3.98
N LEU A 24 8.48 -6.02 -2.88
CA LEU A 24 7.29 -6.84 -2.80
C LEU A 24 6.02 -6.00 -2.98
N THR A 25 5.94 -4.78 -2.42
CA THR A 25 4.75 -3.92 -2.62
C THR A 25 4.57 -3.52 -4.09
N GLY A 26 5.65 -3.12 -4.77
CA GLY A 26 5.60 -2.80 -6.20
C GLY A 26 5.24 -4.00 -7.06
N TYR A 27 5.81 -5.17 -6.78
CA TYR A 27 5.46 -6.39 -7.49
C TYR A 27 3.97 -6.75 -7.33
N VAL A 28 3.45 -6.66 -6.12
CA VAL A 28 2.05 -7.00 -5.82
C VAL A 28 1.08 -5.98 -6.44
N TYR A 29 1.46 -4.70 -6.49
CA TYR A 29 0.74 -3.68 -7.24
C TYR A 29 0.65 -4.01 -8.72
N HIS A 30 1.81 -4.32 -9.34
CA HIS A 30 1.87 -4.68 -10.74
C HIS A 30 0.99 -5.90 -11.05
N LEU A 31 0.99 -6.90 -10.16
CA LEU A 31 0.15 -8.09 -10.28
C LEU A 31 -1.34 -7.73 -10.27
N GLY A 32 -1.78 -6.87 -9.35
CA GLY A 32 -3.16 -6.37 -9.31
C GLY A 32 -3.55 -5.59 -10.57
N TYR A 33 -2.63 -4.75 -11.06
CA TYR A 33 -2.82 -3.95 -12.28
C TYR A 33 -2.99 -4.83 -13.52
N VAL A 34 -2.05 -5.74 -13.78
CA VAL A 34 -2.07 -6.61 -14.97
C VAL A 34 -3.25 -7.58 -14.94
N GLN A 35 -3.59 -8.11 -13.75
CA GLN A 35 -4.72 -9.02 -13.61
C GLN A 35 -6.06 -8.35 -13.89
N ALA A 36 -6.21 -7.05 -13.61
CA ALA A 36 -7.41 -6.29 -13.98
C ALA A 36 -7.64 -6.23 -15.51
N PHE A 37 -6.57 -6.28 -16.31
CA PHE A 37 -6.66 -6.38 -17.77
C PHE A 37 -6.83 -7.83 -18.28
N GLY A 38 -6.91 -8.83 -17.38
CA GLY A 38 -7.07 -10.24 -17.75
C GLY A 38 -5.80 -10.91 -18.30
N LEU A 39 -4.64 -10.27 -18.13
CA LEU A 39 -3.33 -10.83 -18.47
C LEU A 39 -2.78 -11.68 -17.33
N ASP A 40 -2.08 -12.75 -17.67
CA ASP A 40 -1.28 -13.49 -16.69
C ASP A 40 0.07 -12.77 -16.49
N ALA A 41 0.44 -12.57 -15.22
CA ALA A 41 1.66 -11.86 -14.82
C ALA A 41 2.94 -12.57 -15.32
N SER A 42 2.85 -13.85 -15.68
CA SER A 42 3.95 -14.61 -16.28
C SER A 42 4.33 -14.13 -17.70
N LEU A 43 3.40 -13.50 -18.43
CA LEU A 43 3.65 -13.00 -19.79
C LEU A 43 4.36 -11.65 -19.81
N VAL A 44 4.40 -10.96 -18.67
CA VAL A 44 4.83 -9.57 -18.54
C VAL A 44 5.68 -9.43 -17.28
N SER A 45 6.97 -9.72 -17.41
CA SER A 45 7.93 -9.36 -16.38
C SER A 45 8.26 -7.88 -16.49
N LYS A 46 8.21 -7.13 -15.39
CA LYS A 46 8.81 -5.79 -15.30
C LYS A 46 10.23 -5.86 -14.76
N ASP A 47 11.03 -4.86 -15.10
CA ASP A 47 12.36 -4.70 -14.52
C ASP A 47 12.29 -4.21 -13.07
N LEU A 48 13.33 -4.57 -12.31
CA LEU A 48 13.42 -4.25 -10.89
C LEU A 48 13.46 -2.74 -10.62
N SER A 49 14.00 -1.95 -11.55
CA SER A 49 13.99 -0.49 -11.49
C SER A 49 12.57 0.08 -11.58
N GLU A 50 11.72 -0.46 -12.46
CA GLU A 50 10.33 -0.05 -12.60
C GLU A 50 9.52 -0.44 -11.37
N MET A 51 9.72 -1.66 -10.87
CA MET A 51 9.09 -2.11 -9.62
C MET A 51 9.46 -1.20 -8.45
N LEU A 52 10.71 -0.76 -8.35
CA LEU A 52 11.16 0.16 -7.30
C LEU A 52 10.46 1.53 -7.38
N VAL A 53 10.28 2.06 -8.60
CA VAL A 53 9.58 3.34 -8.82
C VAL A 53 8.10 3.23 -8.42
N GLU A 54 7.42 2.15 -8.82
CA GLU A 54 6.04 1.89 -8.42
C GLU A 54 5.89 1.73 -6.91
N SER A 55 6.83 1.02 -6.28
CA SER A 55 6.88 0.85 -4.82
C SER A 55 7.00 2.19 -4.10
N TRP A 56 7.89 3.07 -4.57
CA TRP A 56 8.08 4.39 -4.00
C TRP A 56 6.84 5.28 -4.18
N TYR A 57 6.23 5.25 -5.37
CA TYR A 57 4.99 5.97 -5.65
C TYR A 57 3.86 5.54 -4.69
N LEU A 58 3.70 4.24 -4.45
CA LEU A 58 2.73 3.73 -3.50
C LEU A 58 3.00 4.15 -2.06
N VAL A 59 4.26 4.15 -1.63
CA VAL A 59 4.63 4.65 -0.31
C VAL A 59 4.27 6.13 -0.19
N ALA A 60 4.56 6.94 -1.21
CA ALA A 60 4.19 8.36 -1.23
C ALA A 60 2.67 8.56 -1.16
N LEU A 61 1.89 7.80 -1.95
CA LEU A 61 0.43 7.82 -1.88
C LEU A 61 -0.09 7.40 -0.51
N ALA A 62 0.46 6.33 0.08
CA ALA A 62 0.09 5.87 1.41
C ALA A 62 0.38 6.95 2.46
N VAL A 63 1.53 7.63 2.38
CA VAL A 63 1.86 8.76 3.27
C VAL A 63 0.88 9.90 3.09
N ILE A 64 0.55 10.29 1.85
CA ILE A 64 -0.42 11.36 1.57
C ILE A 64 -1.81 10.99 2.09
N TYR A 65 -2.24 9.73 1.92
CA TYR A 65 -3.52 9.23 2.39
C TYR A 65 -3.59 9.13 3.93
N LEU A 66 -2.49 8.76 4.58
CA LEU A 66 -2.39 8.66 6.03
C LEU A 66 -2.25 10.05 6.68
N LEU A 67 -1.62 11.02 6.00
CA LEU A 67 -1.38 12.39 6.51
C LEU A 67 -2.63 13.04 7.14
N PRO A 68 -3.80 13.11 6.46
CA PRO A 68 -5.00 13.69 7.03
C PRO A 68 -5.62 12.82 8.13
N LYS A 69 -5.34 11.51 8.11
CA LYS A 69 -5.83 10.55 9.11
C LYS A 69 -4.97 10.48 10.37
N PHE A 70 -3.81 11.15 10.42
CA PHE A 70 -2.96 11.25 11.63
C PHE A 70 -3.67 11.89 12.82
N TRP A 71 -4.75 12.63 12.59
CA TRP A 71 -5.59 13.13 13.68
C TRP A 71 -6.24 11.99 14.49
N ILE A 72 -6.54 10.84 13.87
CA ILE A 72 -7.17 9.70 14.54
C ILE A 72 -6.24 9.07 15.61
N PRO A 73 -4.99 8.67 15.30
CA PRO A 73 -4.07 8.19 16.33
C PRO A 73 -3.70 9.28 17.33
N PHE A 74 -3.64 10.56 16.93
CA PHE A 74 -3.42 11.67 17.86
C PHE A 74 -4.58 11.84 18.85
N ALA A 75 -5.83 11.73 18.37
CA ALA A 75 -7.03 11.78 19.20
C ALA A 75 -7.12 10.55 20.13
N PHE A 76 -6.78 9.36 19.64
CA PHE A 76 -6.66 8.16 20.50
C PHE A 76 -5.57 8.32 21.55
N GLY A 77 -4.40 8.85 21.18
CA GLY A 77 -3.31 9.14 22.11
C GLY A 77 -3.72 10.16 23.17
N ALA A 78 -4.40 11.24 22.78
CA ALA A 78 -4.94 12.24 23.69
C ALA A 78 -6.01 11.64 24.62
N PHE A 79 -6.87 10.73 24.14
CA PHE A 79 -7.86 10.02 24.94
C PHE A 79 -7.21 9.12 25.99
N PHE A 80 -6.23 8.30 25.62
CA PHE A 80 -5.50 7.45 26.58
C PHE A 80 -4.68 8.28 27.58
N MET A 81 -4.05 9.36 27.13
CA MET A 81 -3.36 10.29 28.01
C MET A 81 -4.34 10.97 28.97
N GLY A 82 -5.54 11.34 28.51
CA GLY A 82 -6.63 11.84 29.34
C GLY A 82 -7.09 10.81 30.39
N MET A 83 -7.31 9.56 30.00
CA MET A 83 -7.65 8.48 30.95
C MET A 83 -6.54 8.26 31.97
N PHE A 84 -5.27 8.30 31.55
CA PHE A 84 -4.12 8.18 32.45
C PHE A 84 -4.05 9.34 33.44
N LEU A 85 -4.25 10.57 32.98
CA LEU A 85 -4.33 11.75 33.84
C LEU A 85 -5.52 11.66 34.81
N CYS A 86 -6.69 11.20 34.35
CA CYS A 86 -7.85 10.96 35.22
C CYS A 86 -7.56 9.87 36.27
N ALA A 87 -6.87 8.79 35.89
CA ALA A 87 -6.45 7.73 36.82
C ALA A 87 -5.45 8.26 37.85
N LEU A 88 -4.49 9.10 37.44
CA LEU A 88 -3.55 9.77 38.35
C LEU A 88 -4.27 10.75 39.29
N CYS A 89 -5.17 11.59 38.78
CA CYS A 89 -5.97 12.50 39.59
C CYS A 89 -6.84 11.72 40.60
N PHE A 90 -7.44 10.61 40.17
CA PHE A 90 -8.21 9.73 41.04
C PHE A 90 -7.32 9.10 42.12
N ALA A 91 -6.11 8.64 41.77
CA ALA A 91 -5.14 8.10 42.71
C ALA A 91 -4.69 9.15 43.74
N ILE A 92 -4.40 10.39 43.31
CA ILE A 92 -4.02 11.50 44.19
C ILE A 92 -5.20 11.88 45.10
N TRP A 93 -6.42 11.94 44.58
CA TRP A 93 -7.62 12.25 45.35
C TRP A 93 -7.91 11.19 46.42
N GLN A 94 -7.78 9.90 46.08
CA GLN A 94 -7.91 8.81 47.05
C GLN A 94 -6.81 8.86 48.12
N ARG A 95 -5.57 9.18 47.72
CA ARG A 95 -4.45 9.40 48.65
C ARG A 95 -4.72 10.52 49.64
N ASN A 96 -5.26 11.66 49.18
CA ASN A 96 -5.63 12.78 50.05
C ASN A 96 -6.80 12.45 51.00
N LYS A 97 -7.65 11.49 50.66
CA LYS A 97 -8.70 10.95 51.56
C LYS A 97 -8.18 9.88 52.54
N GLY A 98 -6.88 9.68 52.64
CA GLY A 98 -6.26 8.69 53.53
C GLY A 98 -6.48 7.24 53.09
N LYS A 99 -6.98 7.02 51.86
CA LYS A 99 -7.22 5.70 51.27
C LYS A 99 -6.06 5.35 50.32
N THR A 100 -4.90 5.02 50.89
CA THR A 100 -3.68 4.60 50.18
C THR A 100 -3.74 3.17 49.60
N TRP A 101 -4.79 2.42 49.92
CA TRP A 101 -4.90 0.96 49.75
C TRP A 101 -4.99 0.44 48.31
N MET A 102 -5.30 1.27 47.30
CA MET A 102 -5.60 0.77 45.95
C MET A 102 -4.38 0.57 45.03
N LEU A 103 -3.19 1.08 45.40
CA LEU A 103 -2.01 1.07 44.51
C LEU A 103 -0.72 0.53 45.15
N LEU A 104 -0.70 0.30 46.47
CA LEU A 104 0.53 0.07 47.24
C LEU A 104 0.47 -1.13 48.19
N GLU A 105 -0.66 -1.83 48.25
CA GLU A 105 -0.77 -3.01 49.11
C GLU A 105 -0.22 -4.21 48.33
N ASP A 106 1.00 -4.64 48.68
CA ASP A 106 1.62 -5.85 48.14
C ASP A 106 0.77 -7.06 48.55
N SER A 107 -0.21 -7.38 47.71
CA SER A 107 -1.02 -8.57 47.88
C SER A 107 -0.20 -9.79 47.48
N THR A 108 0.24 -10.53 48.50
CA THR A 108 0.88 -11.84 48.41
C THR A 108 -0.17 -12.95 48.53
N GLU A 109 0.19 -14.19 48.20
CA GLU A 109 -0.70 -15.36 48.32
C GLU A 109 -1.30 -15.51 49.74
N ASP A 110 -0.52 -15.12 50.74
CA ASP A 110 -0.89 -15.16 52.16
C ASP A 110 -1.73 -13.97 52.63
N ASN A 111 -1.74 -12.86 51.90
CA ASN A 111 -2.51 -11.66 52.22
C ASN A 111 -3.35 -11.22 51.01
N GLN A 112 -4.49 -11.90 50.86
CA GLN A 112 -5.37 -11.81 49.69
C GLN A 112 -6.01 -10.42 49.50
N GLY A 113 -5.86 -9.51 50.47
CA GLY A 113 -6.38 -8.15 50.42
C GLY A 113 -7.92 -8.11 50.46
N LYS A 114 -8.50 -6.93 50.23
CA LYS A 114 -9.96 -6.75 50.22
C LYS A 114 -10.59 -7.31 48.93
N THR A 115 -11.79 -7.86 49.08
CA THR A 115 -12.62 -8.28 47.95
C THR A 115 -13.25 -7.07 47.26
N ILE A 116 -13.02 -6.93 45.95
CA ILE A 116 -13.69 -5.95 45.09
C ILE A 116 -14.52 -6.73 44.07
N LYS A 117 -15.85 -6.53 44.07
CA LYS A 117 -16.82 -7.27 43.24
C LYS A 117 -16.70 -8.80 43.36
N GLY A 118 -16.46 -9.30 44.57
CA GLY A 118 -16.40 -10.74 44.85
C GLY A 118 -15.06 -11.43 44.53
N LEU A 119 -14.10 -10.71 43.96
CA LEU A 119 -12.74 -11.19 43.69
C LEU A 119 -11.73 -10.50 44.62
N THR A 120 -10.75 -11.25 45.10
CA THR A 120 -9.67 -10.72 45.97
C THR A 120 -8.69 -9.87 45.17
N LEU A 121 -7.96 -8.96 45.85
CA LEU A 121 -6.99 -8.07 45.19
C LEU A 121 -5.89 -8.88 44.49
N TRP A 122 -5.49 -10.00 45.10
CA TRP A 122 -4.56 -10.98 44.53
C TRP A 122 -5.08 -11.61 43.24
N GLN A 123 -6.36 -12.02 43.21
CA GLN A 123 -6.98 -12.60 42.01
C GLN A 123 -7.01 -11.59 40.85
N TRP A 124 -7.27 -10.32 41.13
CA TRP A 124 -7.19 -9.26 40.12
C TRP A 124 -5.77 -9.05 39.60
N LYS A 125 -4.76 -9.14 40.46
CA LYS A 125 -3.34 -9.04 40.07
C LYS A 125 -2.93 -10.19 39.15
N ILE A 126 -3.30 -11.43 39.49
CA ILE A 126 -3.05 -12.61 38.66
C ILE A 126 -3.79 -12.54 37.34
N LEU A 127 -5.05 -12.11 37.36
CA LEU A 127 -5.82 -11.94 36.14
C LEU A 127 -5.16 -10.87 35.23
N GLY A 128 -4.65 -9.78 35.81
CA GLY A 128 -3.90 -8.76 35.10
C GLY A 128 -2.60 -9.27 34.47
N THR A 129 -1.80 -10.06 35.20
CA THR A 129 -0.59 -10.67 34.63
C THR A 129 -0.90 -11.70 33.55
N VAL A 130 -1.91 -12.55 33.75
CA VAL A 130 -2.33 -13.52 32.73
C VAL A 130 -2.86 -12.82 31.48
N ILE A 131 -3.66 -11.76 31.64
CA ILE A 131 -4.14 -10.94 30.51
C ILE A 131 -2.96 -10.28 29.78
N ASN A 132 -2.00 -9.73 30.52
CA ASN A 132 -0.81 -9.11 29.92
C ASN A 132 0.03 -10.14 29.16
N ASP A 133 0.24 -11.32 29.72
CA ASP A 133 0.97 -12.39 29.07
C ASP A 133 0.24 -12.85 27.81
N VAL A 134 -1.05 -13.17 27.89
CA VAL A 134 -1.86 -13.56 26.73
C VAL A 134 -1.87 -12.47 25.65
N LEU A 135 -2.04 -11.20 26.01
CA LEU A 135 -1.98 -10.09 25.07
C LEU A 135 -0.59 -9.98 24.44
N SER A 136 0.48 -10.08 25.22
CA SER A 136 1.85 -9.98 24.68
C SER A 136 2.16 -11.08 23.66
N TRP A 137 1.69 -12.30 23.91
CA TRP A 137 1.85 -13.44 23.00
C TRP A 137 0.93 -13.36 21.78
N ALA A 138 -0.30 -12.86 21.93
CA ALA A 138 -1.26 -12.73 20.83
C ALA A 138 -0.98 -11.52 19.93
N MET A 139 -0.41 -10.44 20.47
CA MET A 139 -0.16 -9.21 19.72
C MET A 139 0.89 -9.39 18.63
N LEU A 140 1.93 -10.18 18.86
CA LEU A 140 2.98 -10.43 17.86
C LEU A 140 2.44 -11.07 16.56
N PRO A 141 1.74 -12.21 16.57
CA PRO A 141 1.19 -12.79 15.34
C PRO A 141 0.15 -11.89 14.68
N VAL A 142 -0.68 -11.18 15.47
CA VAL A 142 -1.64 -10.22 14.92
C VAL A 142 -0.91 -9.07 14.20
N LEU A 143 0.16 -8.53 14.80
CA LEU A 143 0.99 -7.50 14.17
C LEU A 143 1.61 -8.01 12.87
N ILE A 144 2.15 -9.23 12.85
CA ILE A 144 2.74 -9.83 11.65
C ILE A 144 1.70 -9.96 10.54
N VAL A 145 0.50 -10.46 10.85
CA VAL A 145 -0.60 -10.58 9.87
C VAL A 145 -1.04 -9.22 9.36
N LEU A 146 -1.13 -8.22 10.23
CA LEU A 146 -1.45 -6.83 9.83
C LEU A 146 -0.37 -6.24 8.91
N CYS A 147 0.90 -6.38 9.26
CA CYS A 147 2.01 -5.94 8.42
C CYS A 147 1.97 -6.63 7.05
N PHE A 148 1.73 -7.95 7.02
CA PHE A 148 1.59 -8.69 5.77
C PHE A 148 0.41 -8.19 4.93
N ALA A 149 -0.75 -7.97 5.54
CA ALA A 149 -1.92 -7.45 4.84
C ALA A 149 -1.68 -6.06 4.25
N VAL A 150 -0.97 -5.18 4.96
CA VAL A 150 -0.62 -3.84 4.46
C VAL A 150 0.38 -3.91 3.31
N VAL A 151 1.34 -4.84 3.34
CA VAL A 151 2.37 -4.97 2.29
C VAL A 151 1.84 -5.70 1.05
N SER A 152 0.83 -6.57 1.20
CA SER A 152 0.30 -7.37 0.09
C SER A 152 -1.07 -6.88 -0.41
N VAL A 153 -2.09 -6.91 0.45
CA VAL A 153 -3.49 -6.69 0.05
C VAL A 153 -3.72 -5.26 -0.41
N PHE A 154 -3.15 -4.27 0.30
CA PHE A 154 -3.36 -2.87 -0.04
C PHE A 154 -2.77 -2.48 -1.41
N PRO A 155 -1.48 -2.74 -1.72
CA PRO A 155 -0.93 -2.47 -3.04
C PRO A 155 -1.68 -3.17 -4.17
N TYR A 156 -2.10 -4.42 -3.96
CA TYR A 156 -2.87 -5.17 -4.93
C TYR A 156 -4.19 -4.48 -5.28
N GLN A 157 -4.94 -4.04 -4.27
CA GLN A 157 -6.22 -3.36 -4.47
C GLN A 157 -6.03 -2.04 -5.21
N VAL A 158 -5.04 -1.24 -4.81
CA VAL A 158 -4.75 0.04 -5.49
C VAL A 158 -4.40 -0.20 -6.96
N GLY A 159 -3.55 -1.19 -7.28
CA GLY A 159 -3.19 -1.50 -8.67
C GLY A 159 -4.38 -1.95 -9.50
N ARG A 160 -5.26 -2.78 -8.91
CA ARG A 160 -6.48 -3.24 -9.57
C ARG A 160 -7.46 -2.08 -9.83
N ASP A 161 -7.66 -1.20 -8.85
CA ASP A 161 -8.60 -0.08 -8.95
C ASP A 161 -8.11 0.96 -9.98
N ASP A 162 -6.81 1.24 -10.01
CA ASP A 162 -6.19 2.11 -11.02
C ASP A 162 -6.40 1.57 -12.44
N ALA A 163 -6.19 0.26 -12.64
CA ALA A 163 -6.41 -0.40 -13.93
C ALA A 163 -7.89 -0.35 -14.35
N LEU A 164 -8.82 -0.67 -13.43
CA LEU A 164 -10.25 -0.61 -13.70
C LEU A 164 -10.71 0.80 -14.04
N LYS A 165 -10.17 1.82 -13.36
CA LYS A 165 -10.45 3.22 -13.67
C LYS A 165 -9.98 3.59 -15.07
N GLN A 166 -8.78 3.18 -15.47
CA GLN A 166 -8.27 3.42 -16.83
C GLN A 166 -9.13 2.73 -17.90
N ILE A 167 -9.56 1.49 -17.65
CA ILE A 167 -10.47 0.76 -18.54
C ILE A 167 -11.79 1.51 -18.68
N GLN A 168 -12.37 1.96 -17.56
CA GLN A 168 -13.63 2.70 -17.56
C GLN A 168 -13.51 4.04 -18.30
N ASP A 169 -12.45 4.81 -18.06
CA ASP A 169 -12.20 6.07 -18.74
C ASP A 169 -12.04 5.86 -20.27
N HIS A 170 -11.35 4.79 -20.68
CA HIS A 170 -11.20 4.42 -22.09
C HIS A 170 -12.49 3.92 -22.75
N HIS A 171 -13.41 3.34 -22.00
CA HIS A 171 -14.75 3.02 -22.51
C HIS A 171 -15.65 4.24 -22.68
N GLN A 172 -15.52 5.23 -21.81
CA GLN A 172 -16.37 6.43 -21.83
C GLN A 172 -15.90 7.46 -22.86
N TYR A 173 -14.60 7.53 -23.13
CA TYR A 173 -14.00 8.50 -24.02
C TYR A 173 -13.08 7.81 -25.03
N SER A 174 -13.25 8.13 -26.31
CA SER A 174 -12.33 7.63 -27.33
C SER A 174 -10.90 8.16 -27.07
N CYS A 175 -9.86 7.45 -27.54
CA CYS A 175 -8.47 7.87 -27.34
C CYS A 175 -8.17 9.31 -27.79
N ALA A 176 -8.90 9.82 -28.77
CA ALA A 176 -8.76 11.19 -29.27
C ALA A 176 -9.43 12.25 -28.37
N GLU A 177 -10.40 11.85 -27.54
CA GLU A 177 -11.15 12.73 -26.63
C GLU A 177 -10.50 12.80 -25.24
N ILE A 178 -9.93 11.69 -24.74
CA ILE A 178 -9.19 11.66 -23.46
C ILE A 178 -7.99 12.60 -23.48
N GLU A 179 -7.26 12.63 -24.60
CA GLU A 179 -6.07 13.47 -24.78
C GLU A 179 -6.43 14.97 -24.72
N LYS A 180 -7.62 15.35 -25.19
CA LYS A 180 -8.13 16.73 -25.12
C LYS A 180 -8.65 17.13 -23.74
N LEU A 181 -9.16 16.17 -22.96
CA LEU A 181 -9.78 16.47 -21.66
C LEU A 181 -8.74 16.58 -20.53
N ASN A 182 -7.72 15.71 -20.52
CA ASN A 182 -6.85 15.54 -19.36
C ASN A 182 -5.41 16.02 -19.57
N ASN A 183 -4.98 16.45 -20.76
CA ASN A 183 -3.57 16.76 -21.10
C ASN A 183 -2.58 15.61 -20.76
N ILE A 184 -3.09 14.41 -20.45
CA ILE A 184 -2.33 13.21 -20.11
C ILE A 184 -2.62 12.19 -21.20
N THR A 185 -1.57 11.78 -21.92
CA THR A 185 -1.66 10.81 -23.01
C THR A 185 -1.76 9.39 -22.45
N LEU A 186 -3.00 8.93 -22.24
CA LEU A 186 -3.30 7.57 -21.78
C LEU A 186 -3.29 6.54 -22.92
N CYS A 187 -3.37 6.99 -24.17
CA CYS A 187 -3.35 6.12 -25.34
C CYS A 187 -1.97 6.09 -25.99
N SER A 188 -1.51 4.89 -26.29
CA SER A 188 -0.29 4.64 -27.05
C SER A 188 -0.65 4.00 -28.38
N GLN A 189 0.11 4.38 -29.41
CA GLN A 189 0.03 3.79 -30.75
C GLN A 189 1.29 2.97 -31.01
N LEU A 190 1.10 1.76 -31.52
CA LEU A 190 2.17 0.92 -32.04
C LEU A 190 2.27 1.14 -33.56
N ILE A 191 3.40 1.67 -34.01
CA ILE A 191 3.63 2.02 -35.41
C ILE A 191 4.69 1.09 -35.99
N ASP A 192 4.40 0.47 -37.15
CA ASP A 192 5.39 -0.25 -37.93
C ASP A 192 6.15 0.72 -38.85
N THR A 193 7.45 0.86 -38.64
CA THR A 193 8.30 1.74 -39.46
C THR A 193 8.70 1.11 -40.79
N THR A 194 8.46 -0.19 -41.00
CA THR A 194 8.78 -0.85 -42.27
C THR A 194 7.74 -0.64 -43.36
N ASP A 195 6.47 -0.44 -42.99
CA ASP A 195 5.35 -0.32 -43.91
C ASP A 195 4.67 1.05 -43.77
N ASN A 196 5.34 2.09 -44.28
CA ASN A 196 4.83 3.46 -44.41
C ASN A 196 4.25 4.09 -43.11
N ASN A 197 4.81 3.73 -41.93
CA ASN A 197 4.31 4.14 -40.61
C ASN A 197 2.84 3.72 -40.35
N ASN A 198 2.47 2.52 -40.77
CA ASN A 198 1.13 1.99 -40.49
C ASN A 198 0.91 1.79 -38.97
N ILE A 199 -0.26 2.18 -38.49
CA ILE A 199 -0.66 2.00 -37.09
C ILE A 199 -1.16 0.56 -36.93
N ILE A 200 -0.41 -0.27 -36.23
CA ILE A 200 -0.76 -1.68 -35.98
C ILE A 200 -1.87 -1.77 -34.94
N SER A 201 -1.75 -1.02 -33.84
CA SER A 201 -2.70 -1.03 -32.74
C SER A 201 -2.68 0.29 -31.97
N GLN A 202 -3.83 0.69 -31.45
CA GLN A 202 -4.02 1.89 -30.63
C GLN A 202 -4.86 1.53 -29.41
N GLY A 203 -4.38 1.91 -28.22
CA GLY A 203 -5.08 1.61 -26.98
C GLY A 203 -4.28 1.98 -25.75
N ILE A 204 -4.71 1.48 -24.59
CA ILE A 204 -3.96 1.66 -23.34
C ILE A 204 -2.75 0.73 -23.37
N MET A 205 -1.55 1.28 -23.21
CA MET A 205 -0.36 0.45 -23.03
C MET A 205 -0.38 -0.15 -21.63
N VAL A 206 -0.63 -1.46 -21.54
CA VAL A 206 -0.63 -2.18 -20.27
C VAL A 206 0.81 -2.43 -19.82
N THR A 207 1.70 -2.72 -20.77
CA THR A 207 3.13 -2.93 -20.51
C THR A 207 3.96 -2.85 -21.80
N ALA A 208 5.25 -2.55 -21.65
CA ALA A 208 6.25 -2.70 -22.70
C ALA A 208 7.56 -3.17 -22.07
N ASN A 209 8.04 -4.35 -22.50
CA ASN A 209 9.36 -4.87 -22.15
C ASN A 209 10.11 -5.20 -23.46
N ASP A 210 11.41 -5.38 -23.38
CA ASP A 210 12.38 -5.78 -24.41
C ASP A 210 11.94 -7.00 -25.25
N LYS A 211 10.98 -7.77 -24.77
CA LYS A 211 10.45 -8.97 -25.46
C LYS A 211 9.05 -8.78 -26.03
N ARG A 212 8.17 -8.04 -25.36
CA ARG A 212 6.74 -7.98 -25.67
C ARG A 212 6.13 -6.64 -25.27
N ILE A 213 5.15 -6.21 -26.05
CA ILE A 213 4.30 -5.06 -25.80
C ILE A 213 2.86 -5.57 -25.66
N ALA A 214 2.16 -5.15 -24.61
CA ALA A 214 0.73 -5.44 -24.46
C ALA A 214 -0.08 -4.15 -24.52
N ILE A 215 -1.04 -4.11 -25.45
CA ILE A 215 -1.94 -2.98 -25.66
C ILE A 215 -3.37 -3.47 -25.47
N TYR A 216 -4.13 -2.76 -24.64
CA TYR A 216 -5.56 -3.00 -24.47
C TYR A 216 -6.32 -2.14 -25.48
N SER A 217 -7.02 -2.79 -26.41
CA SER A 217 -7.84 -2.15 -27.42
C SER A 217 -9.14 -2.94 -27.63
N ASN A 218 -10.26 -2.24 -27.81
CA ASN A 218 -11.55 -2.86 -28.12
C ASN A 218 -11.94 -4.03 -27.17
N ASN A 219 -11.78 -3.81 -25.87
CA ASN A 219 -12.14 -4.79 -24.83
C ASN A 219 -11.30 -6.07 -24.82
N LYS A 220 -10.15 -6.08 -25.50
CA LYS A 220 -9.21 -7.20 -25.54
C LYS A 220 -7.78 -6.71 -25.37
N VAL A 221 -6.94 -7.57 -24.82
CA VAL A 221 -5.50 -7.33 -24.78
C VAL A 221 -4.86 -7.99 -26.00
N GLU A 222 -4.13 -7.19 -26.77
CA GLU A 222 -3.28 -7.63 -27.86
C GLU A 222 -1.82 -7.63 -27.39
N VAL A 223 -1.11 -8.74 -27.61
CA VAL A 223 0.30 -8.90 -27.23
C VAL A 223 1.15 -9.03 -28.48
N PHE A 224 2.08 -8.10 -28.67
CA PHE A 224 3.00 -8.06 -29.81
C PHE A 224 4.42 -8.39 -29.36
N PRO A 225 5.24 -9.09 -30.17
CA PRO A 225 6.67 -9.20 -29.93
C PRO A 225 7.35 -7.84 -30.08
N PHE A 226 8.33 -7.53 -29.26
CA PHE A 226 9.12 -6.31 -29.39
C PHE A 226 10.10 -6.47 -30.56
N LEU A 227 9.75 -5.91 -31.71
CA LEU A 227 10.60 -5.91 -32.91
C LEU A 227 11.25 -4.53 -33.07
N PRO A 228 12.51 -4.45 -33.57
CA PRO A 228 13.22 -3.18 -33.74
C PRO A 228 12.54 -2.21 -34.71
N GLN A 229 11.67 -2.72 -35.59
CA GLN A 229 10.85 -1.89 -36.49
C GLN A 229 9.63 -1.24 -35.82
N TYR A 230 9.30 -1.61 -34.58
CA TYR A 230 8.15 -1.06 -33.88
C TYR A 230 8.51 0.18 -33.09
N LYS A 231 7.74 1.25 -33.30
CA LYS A 231 7.88 2.49 -32.57
C LYS A 231 6.63 2.75 -31.75
N LEU A 232 6.81 2.92 -30.44
CA LEU A 232 5.75 3.37 -29.54
C LEU A 232 5.65 4.89 -29.60
N SER A 233 4.50 5.39 -30.04
CA SER A 233 4.18 6.81 -29.98
C SER A 233 3.14 7.04 -28.87
N LYS A 234 3.46 7.93 -27.93
CA LYS A 234 2.53 8.43 -26.91
C LYS A 234 1.70 9.63 -27.41
N THR A 235 1.82 9.98 -28.70
CA THR A 235 1.11 11.12 -29.30
C THR A 235 0.30 10.61 -30.47
N SER A 236 -1.01 10.78 -30.43
CA SER A 236 -1.88 10.55 -31.58
C SER A 236 -1.68 11.70 -32.57
N LYS A 237 -0.62 11.63 -33.38
CA LYS A 237 -0.69 12.30 -34.67
C LYS A 237 -1.64 11.47 -35.51
N GLN A 238 -2.90 11.88 -35.58
CA GLN A 238 -3.80 11.39 -36.63
C GLN A 238 -3.06 11.50 -37.97
N PRO A 239 -3.00 10.46 -38.81
CA PRO A 239 -2.75 10.69 -40.21
C PRO A 239 -3.92 11.53 -40.72
N LEU A 240 -3.59 12.69 -41.30
CA LEU A 240 -4.53 13.48 -42.09
C LEU A 240 -5.10 12.54 -43.16
N VAL A 241 -6.36 12.15 -42.99
CA VAL A 241 -7.15 11.63 -44.09
C VAL A 241 -7.31 12.81 -45.03
N GLU A 242 -6.54 12.82 -46.12
CA GLU A 242 -6.87 13.61 -47.29
C GLU A 242 -8.28 13.21 -47.72
N THR A 243 -9.26 14.03 -47.36
CA THR A 243 -10.53 14.05 -48.06
C THR A 243 -10.21 14.44 -49.50
N GLU A 244 -10.07 13.44 -50.37
CA GLU A 244 -10.34 13.56 -51.79
C GLU A 244 -11.78 14.08 -51.92
N GLN A 245 -11.92 15.40 -51.98
CA GLN A 245 -13.16 16.02 -52.42
C GLN A 245 -13.09 16.07 -53.95
N LYS A 246 -13.53 14.96 -54.57
CA LYS A 246 -14.12 15.01 -55.91
C LYS A 246 -15.35 15.90 -55.83
N ASP A 247 -15.30 17.03 -56.51
CA ASP A 247 -16.32 17.51 -57.46
C ASP A 247 -15.74 18.64 -58.32
#